data_AF-A0A9D4QA43-F1
#
_entry.id   AF-A0A9D4QA43-F1
#
_cell.length_a   1.000
_cell.length_b   1.000
_cell.length_c   1.000
_cell.angle_alpha   90.00
_cell.angle_beta   90.00
_cell.angle_gamma   90.00
#
_symmetry.space_group_name_H-M   'P 1'
#
loop_
_entity.id
_entity.type
_entity.pdbx_description
1 polymer ?
#
loop_
_entity_poly.entity_id
_entity_poly.type
_entity_poly.pdbx_seq_one_letter_code
_entity_poly.pdbx_strand_id
1 'polypeptide(L)'
;MGLHHHTSTEHMLALGVHNTLEEIIEAQQTAQYHRLAQTRTGRAILNRIGKTVSYTSPKEATPLPRDVIRRIRIPPLPKHMHPQNDHERRRARAIALTKNHRDDPHAYYVDVAKYPHMKNAYAAAVLRASTGEITSAGSIRCKTPAQAEEYAIALAMHTTGCHTILSDAKTAVINYSHDSVHPTTTRVLTALTQHGRMTNNVTIKWFPAHTGDLNEPDGPNRNEEADREAHALTRRGLPSLPLESEPATDPDSEDVNYAITQYGEVLQWYRTSRIKYPPPHRDLTRKEATTLRQLQARAIWTPVLAKHISPEIYHTDTCQRCGRARATQNHILWECLTPPPNTQNGQIPEEIDRKITSEEYETQRDTVRHVLELLDLQKPGTTDRSQDVS
;
A
#
# COMPACT_ATOMS: atom_id res chain seq x y z
N MET A 1 16.20 -14.38 9.61
CA MET A 1 15.16 -15.22 8.94
C MET A 1 15.12 -16.66 9.43
N GLY A 2 16.20 -17.22 9.99
CA GLY A 2 16.19 -18.60 10.52
C GLY A 2 16.15 -19.69 9.44
N LEU A 3 16.32 -19.30 8.18
CA LEU A 3 16.48 -20.20 7.04
C LEU A 3 17.96 -20.59 6.89
N HIS A 4 18.21 -21.77 6.32
CA HIS A 4 19.57 -22.25 6.08
C HIS A 4 20.20 -21.61 4.83
N HIS A 5 21.53 -21.53 4.78
CA HIS A 5 22.26 -20.90 3.67
C HIS A 5 22.03 -21.54 2.29
N HIS A 6 21.62 -22.80 2.26
CA HIS A 6 21.34 -23.56 1.03
C HIS A 6 19.85 -23.60 0.66
N THR A 7 19.02 -22.75 1.29
CA THR A 7 17.60 -22.65 0.93
C THR A 7 17.46 -22.18 -0.51
N SER A 8 16.62 -22.85 -1.31
CA SER A 8 16.38 -22.47 -2.71
C SER A 8 15.94 -21.02 -2.84
N THR A 9 16.53 -20.29 -3.79
CA THR A 9 16.14 -18.90 -4.11
C THR A 9 14.65 -18.81 -4.45
N GLU A 10 14.11 -19.78 -5.21
CA GLU A 10 12.70 -19.82 -5.57
C GLU A 10 11.80 -19.85 -4.32
N HIS A 11 12.12 -20.72 -3.36
CA HIS A 11 11.38 -20.82 -2.11
C HIS A 11 11.55 -19.59 -1.23
N MET A 12 12.74 -18.99 -1.19
CA MET A 12 12.94 -17.74 -0.46
C MET A 12 12.14 -16.59 -1.08
N LEU A 13 12.03 -16.53 -2.42
CA LEU A 13 11.23 -15.54 -3.12
C LEU A 13 9.74 -15.73 -2.85
N ALA A 14 9.26 -16.98 -2.81
CA ALA A 14 7.87 -17.31 -2.49
C ALA A 14 7.42 -16.87 -1.08
N LEU A 15 8.36 -16.61 -0.16
CA LEU A 15 8.08 -16.00 1.15
C LEU A 15 7.90 -14.47 1.09
N GLY A 16 8.25 -13.81 -0.02
CA GLY A 16 8.14 -12.35 -0.19
C GLY A 16 9.02 -11.51 0.73
N VAL A 17 10.05 -12.10 1.33
CA VAL A 17 10.86 -11.47 2.38
C VAL A 17 11.96 -10.54 1.86
N HIS A 18 12.39 -10.69 0.61
CA HIS A 18 13.46 -9.92 -0.01
C HIS A 18 13.11 -9.60 -1.47
N ASN A 19 13.78 -8.62 -2.06
CA ASN A 19 13.69 -8.27 -3.47
C ASN A 19 14.89 -8.81 -4.25
N THR A 20 14.70 -9.08 -5.55
CA THR A 20 15.82 -9.39 -6.44
C THR A 20 16.59 -8.13 -6.79
N LEU A 21 17.78 -8.28 -7.37
CA LEU A 21 18.57 -7.13 -7.82
C LEU A 21 17.87 -6.39 -8.97
N GLU A 22 17.23 -7.13 -9.87
CA GLU A 22 16.48 -6.58 -11.00
C GLU A 22 15.32 -5.70 -10.51
N GLU A 23 14.58 -6.15 -9.49
CA GLU A 23 13.50 -5.38 -8.87
C GLU A 23 14.00 -4.12 -8.18
N ILE A 24 15.17 -4.19 -7.53
CA ILE A 24 15.82 -3.03 -6.92
C ILE A 24 16.24 -2.02 -7.97
N ILE A 25 16.83 -2.50 -9.08
CA ILE A 25 17.22 -1.66 -10.22
C ILE A 25 15.99 -0.98 -10.81
N GLU A 26 14.90 -1.73 -11.04
CA GLU A 26 13.67 -1.18 -11.59
C GLU A 26 13.03 -0.17 -10.64
N ALA A 27 12.88 -0.50 -9.36
CA ALA A 27 12.35 0.43 -8.36
C ALA A 27 13.14 1.73 -8.31
N GLN A 28 14.48 1.64 -8.39
CA GLN A 28 15.34 2.81 -8.43
C GLN A 28 15.14 3.62 -9.72
N GLN A 29 15.07 2.95 -10.86
CA GLN A 29 14.83 3.60 -12.16
C GLN A 29 13.47 4.29 -12.20
N THR A 30 12.40 3.62 -11.78
CA THR A 30 11.04 4.15 -11.71
C THR A 30 10.98 5.38 -10.82
N ALA A 31 11.54 5.31 -9.61
CA ALA A 31 11.55 6.43 -8.68
C ALA A 31 12.35 7.63 -9.21
N GLN A 32 13.53 7.40 -9.80
CA GLN A 32 14.35 8.46 -10.36
C GLN A 32 13.70 9.08 -11.60
N TYR A 33 13.13 8.25 -12.47
CA TYR A 33 12.43 8.70 -13.66
C TYR A 33 11.24 9.59 -13.27
N HIS A 34 10.41 9.14 -12.34
CA HIS A 34 9.28 9.92 -11.83
C HIS A 34 9.73 11.25 -11.22
N ARG A 35 10.77 11.23 -10.37
CA ARG A 35 11.34 12.45 -9.77
C ARG A 35 11.87 13.44 -10.82
N LEU A 36 12.57 12.95 -11.85
CA LEU A 36 13.09 13.80 -12.92
C LEU A 36 11.97 14.37 -13.79
N ALA A 37 10.94 13.58 -14.09
CA ALA A 37 9.76 14.00 -14.87
C ALA A 37 9.02 15.18 -14.23
N GLN A 38 9.07 15.31 -12.90
CA GLN A 38 8.41 16.39 -12.17
C GLN A 38 9.08 17.76 -12.33
N THR A 39 10.37 17.83 -12.69
CA THR A 39 11.10 19.12 -12.78
C THR A 39 11.43 19.51 -14.22
N ARG A 40 11.48 20.81 -14.53
CA ARG A 40 11.86 21.29 -15.86
C ARG A 40 13.26 20.82 -16.26
N THR A 41 14.23 20.93 -15.35
CA THR A 41 15.61 20.49 -15.57
C THR A 41 15.69 18.97 -15.73
N GLY A 42 14.99 18.22 -14.87
CA GLY A 42 14.92 16.76 -14.97
C GLY A 42 14.30 16.28 -16.28
N ARG A 43 13.22 16.92 -16.74
CA ARG A 43 12.63 16.67 -18.07
C ARG A 43 13.62 16.93 -19.21
N ALA A 44 14.39 18.03 -19.14
CA ALA A 44 15.41 18.32 -20.14
C ALA A 44 16.51 17.23 -20.16
N ILE A 45 16.89 16.69 -19.00
CA ILE A 45 17.82 15.56 -18.88
C ILE A 45 17.20 14.30 -19.52
N LEU A 46 15.95 13.96 -19.19
CA LEU A 46 15.25 12.79 -19.74
C LEU A 46 15.13 12.86 -21.27
N ASN A 47 14.81 14.03 -21.82
CA ASN A 47 14.76 14.24 -23.26
C ASN A 47 16.14 14.08 -23.92
N ARG A 48 17.21 14.58 -23.28
CA ARG A 48 18.59 14.44 -23.78
C ARG A 48 19.05 12.98 -23.87
N ILE A 49 18.57 12.12 -22.97
CA ILE A 49 18.88 10.68 -22.98
C ILE A 49 17.88 9.85 -23.80
N GLY A 50 17.04 10.50 -24.62
CA GLY A 50 16.08 9.82 -25.50
C GLY A 50 14.92 9.14 -24.77
N LYS A 51 14.69 9.44 -23.49
CA LYS A 51 13.55 8.92 -22.73
C LYS A 51 12.38 9.89 -22.87
N THR A 52 11.43 9.57 -23.74
CA THR A 52 10.19 10.34 -23.88
C THR A 52 9.39 10.24 -22.59
N VAL A 53 9.06 11.38 -21.99
CA VAL A 53 8.18 11.45 -20.82
C VAL A 53 6.74 11.56 -21.29
N SER A 54 5.95 10.50 -21.10
CA SER A 54 4.50 10.62 -21.16
C SER A 54 4.06 11.53 -20.01
N TYR A 55 3.44 12.64 -20.39
CA TYR A 55 3.11 13.75 -19.53
C TYR A 55 2.14 13.32 -18.43
N THR A 56 2.60 13.20 -17.19
CA THR A 56 1.74 13.19 -16.00
C THR A 56 1.73 14.54 -15.28
N SER A 57 2.80 15.34 -15.43
CA SER A 57 2.73 16.78 -15.14
C SER A 57 2.10 17.47 -16.34
N PRO A 58 1.06 18.31 -16.18
CA PRO A 58 0.49 19.03 -17.29
C PRO A 58 1.60 19.80 -18.01
N LYS A 59 1.68 19.71 -19.35
CA LYS A 59 2.47 20.66 -20.18
C LYS A 59 2.21 22.14 -19.81
N GLU A 60 1.13 22.38 -19.08
CA GLU A 60 0.59 23.66 -18.66
C GLU A 60 0.95 24.03 -17.21
N ALA A 61 1.63 23.22 -16.40
CA ALA A 61 1.91 23.59 -15.01
C ALA A 61 2.77 24.87 -14.90
N THR A 62 2.33 25.80 -14.07
CA THR A 62 2.99 27.09 -13.81
C THR A 62 3.44 27.20 -12.35
N PRO A 63 4.59 27.84 -12.09
CA PRO A 63 5.07 28.02 -10.73
C PRO A 63 4.16 28.98 -9.94
N LEU A 64 3.97 28.69 -8.66
CA LEU A 64 3.22 29.52 -7.73
C LEU A 64 3.93 30.86 -7.45
N PRO A 65 3.20 31.96 -7.22
CA PRO A 65 3.80 33.21 -6.77
C PRO A 65 4.50 33.03 -5.42
N ARG A 66 5.63 33.71 -5.20
CA ARG A 66 6.41 33.63 -3.95
C ARG A 66 5.59 33.94 -2.69
N ASP A 67 4.66 34.87 -2.81
CA ASP A 67 3.77 35.26 -1.71
C ASP A 67 2.79 34.15 -1.33
N VAL A 68 2.38 33.33 -2.30
CA VAL A 68 1.53 32.17 -2.08
C VAL A 68 2.34 31.05 -1.42
N ILE A 69 3.54 30.76 -1.96
CA ILE A 69 4.44 29.72 -1.44
C ILE A 69 4.72 29.94 0.05
N ARG A 70 5.00 31.18 0.47
CA ARG A 70 5.29 31.53 1.88
C ARG A 70 4.13 31.28 2.85
N ARG A 71 2.90 31.22 2.34
CA ARG A 71 1.68 31.04 3.14
C ARG A 71 1.16 29.61 3.14
N ILE A 72 1.68 28.75 2.26
CA ILE A 72 1.24 27.35 2.15
C ILE A 72 2.21 26.47 2.91
N ARG A 73 1.66 25.58 3.75
CA ARG A 73 2.40 24.50 4.39
C ARG A 73 1.83 23.16 3.95
N ILE A 74 2.69 22.27 3.49
CA ILE A 74 2.31 20.89 3.15
C ILE A 74 3.16 19.96 4.02
N PRO A 75 2.56 19.23 4.97
CA PRO A 75 3.28 18.26 5.76
C PRO A 75 3.73 17.08 4.86
N PRO A 76 4.83 16.39 5.21
CA PRO A 76 5.28 15.22 4.46
C PRO A 76 4.14 14.21 4.25
N LEU A 77 4.01 13.71 3.03
CA LEU A 77 3.01 12.71 2.72
C LEU A 77 3.31 11.41 3.48
N PRO A 78 2.28 10.75 4.03
CA PRO A 78 2.44 9.46 4.69
C PRO A 78 3.00 8.39 3.74
N LYS A 79 3.83 7.50 4.29
CA LYS A 79 4.33 6.30 3.62
C LYS A 79 3.40 5.12 3.88
N HIS A 80 3.42 4.10 3.02
CA HIS A 80 2.59 2.88 3.13
C HIS A 80 1.09 3.22 3.19
N MET A 81 0.59 3.78 2.09
CA MET A 81 -0.80 4.21 1.91
C MET A 81 -1.40 3.64 0.62
N HIS A 82 -0.93 2.46 0.20
CA HIS A 82 -1.45 1.77 -0.97
C HIS A 82 -2.96 1.51 -0.81
N PRO A 83 -3.82 1.83 -1.80
CA PRO A 83 -5.27 1.72 -1.64
C PRO A 83 -5.71 0.32 -1.20
N GLN A 84 -5.15 -0.73 -1.83
CA GLN A 84 -5.51 -2.12 -1.58
C GLN A 84 -4.74 -2.80 -0.42
N ASN A 85 -3.50 -2.39 -0.14
CA ASN A 85 -2.63 -3.12 0.80
C ASN A 85 -2.58 -2.48 2.19
N ASP A 86 -2.87 -1.18 2.29
CA ASP A 86 -2.74 -0.40 3.51
C ASP A 86 -4.10 0.13 4.00
N HIS A 87 -5.19 -0.61 3.76
CA HIS A 87 -6.55 -0.22 4.14
C HIS A 87 -6.67 0.21 5.60
N GLU A 88 -6.12 -0.56 6.55
CA GLU A 88 -6.17 -0.23 7.97
C GLU A 88 -5.42 1.07 8.30
N ARG A 89 -4.26 1.30 7.66
CA ARG A 89 -3.48 2.53 7.85
C ARG A 89 -4.18 3.73 7.25
N ARG A 90 -4.76 3.57 6.06
CA ARG A 90 -5.59 4.60 5.41
C ARG A 90 -6.78 4.95 6.30
N ARG A 91 -7.52 3.95 6.79
CA ARG A 91 -8.66 4.14 7.71
C ARG A 91 -8.23 4.84 9.01
N ALA A 92 -7.16 4.38 9.66
CA ALA A 92 -6.65 5.00 10.89
C ALA A 92 -6.23 6.47 10.67
N ARG A 93 -5.63 6.78 9.52
CA ARG A 93 -5.32 8.17 9.14
C ARG A 93 -6.58 9.00 8.93
N ALA A 94 -7.58 8.46 8.23
CA ALA A 94 -8.85 9.14 7.98
C ALA A 94 -9.52 9.50 9.31
N ILE A 95 -9.64 8.53 10.22
CA ILE A 95 -10.16 8.72 11.58
C ILE A 95 -9.40 9.82 12.31
N ALA A 96 -8.06 9.78 12.30
CA ALA A 96 -7.26 10.79 12.97
C ALA A 96 -7.44 12.20 12.39
N LEU A 97 -7.56 12.33 11.06
CA LEU A 97 -7.81 13.62 10.41
C LEU A 97 -9.20 14.15 10.72
N THR A 98 -10.24 13.31 10.63
CA THR A 98 -11.61 13.67 10.99
C THR A 98 -11.66 14.12 12.44
N LYS A 99 -11.13 13.35 13.38
CA LYS A 99 -11.09 13.70 14.80
C LYS A 99 -10.42 15.05 15.07
N ASN A 100 -9.29 15.31 14.41
CA ASN A 100 -8.51 16.53 14.63
C ASN A 100 -9.19 17.80 14.10
N HIS A 101 -10.11 17.67 13.14
CA HIS A 101 -10.68 18.82 12.41
C HIS A 101 -12.20 18.93 12.49
N ARG A 102 -12.88 17.94 13.07
CA ARG A 102 -14.35 17.91 13.18
C ARG A 102 -14.94 19.11 13.93
N ASP A 103 -14.17 19.75 14.80
CA ASP A 103 -14.61 20.90 15.60
C ASP A 103 -13.91 22.20 15.15
N ASP A 104 -13.09 22.14 14.09
CA ASP A 104 -12.33 23.29 13.59
C ASP A 104 -13.19 24.11 12.59
N PRO A 105 -13.61 25.34 12.92
CA PRO A 105 -14.34 26.20 11.99
C PRO A 105 -13.46 26.69 10.83
N HIS A 106 -12.15 26.50 10.89
CA HIS A 106 -11.18 26.95 9.90
C HIS A 106 -10.59 25.82 9.04
N ALA A 107 -11.10 24.59 9.20
CA ALA A 107 -10.77 23.45 8.37
C ALA A 107 -11.86 23.20 7.31
N TYR A 108 -11.43 22.85 6.10
CA TYR A 108 -12.31 22.62 4.96
C TYR A 108 -11.94 21.35 4.21
N TYR A 109 -12.95 20.58 3.82
CA TYR A 109 -12.83 19.49 2.87
C TYR A 109 -13.10 20.02 1.46
N VAL A 110 -12.35 19.53 0.48
CA VAL A 110 -12.54 19.91 -0.92
C VAL A 110 -12.61 18.66 -1.78
N ASP A 111 -13.42 18.76 -2.82
CA ASP A 111 -13.58 17.69 -3.80
C ASP A 111 -14.07 18.25 -5.15
N VAL A 112 -13.94 17.46 -6.21
CA VAL A 112 -14.42 17.79 -7.55
C VAL A 112 -15.14 16.64 -8.22
N ALA A 113 -16.14 16.98 -9.03
CA ALA A 113 -16.85 16.03 -9.86
C ALA A 113 -16.89 16.50 -11.32
N LYS A 114 -16.70 15.56 -12.24
CA LYS A 114 -16.74 15.82 -13.68
C LYS A 114 -18.18 16.02 -14.15
N TYR A 115 -18.41 17.01 -15.01
CA TYR A 115 -19.72 17.16 -15.66
C TYR A 115 -19.94 16.02 -16.67
N PRO A 116 -21.01 15.21 -16.56
CA PRO A 116 -21.23 14.05 -17.43
C PRO A 116 -21.31 14.42 -18.92
N HIS A 117 -21.90 15.57 -19.22
CA HIS A 117 -22.19 16.01 -20.60
C HIS A 117 -21.24 17.08 -21.13
N MET A 118 -20.24 17.49 -20.34
CA MET A 118 -19.29 18.53 -20.75
C MET A 118 -17.87 18.01 -20.72
N LYS A 119 -17.22 18.00 -21.89
CA LYS A 119 -15.83 17.62 -21.99
C LYS A 119 -14.96 18.59 -21.20
N ASN A 120 -14.03 18.05 -20.40
CA ASN A 120 -13.02 18.83 -19.69
C ASN A 120 -13.61 19.89 -18.77
N ALA A 121 -14.75 19.61 -18.12
CA ALA A 121 -15.38 20.52 -17.17
C ALA A 121 -15.66 19.78 -15.86
N TYR A 122 -15.40 20.47 -14.75
CA TYR A 122 -15.55 19.93 -13.40
C TYR A 122 -16.24 20.96 -12.50
N ALA A 123 -17.07 20.48 -11.58
CA ALA A 123 -17.58 21.24 -10.45
C ALA A 123 -16.67 21.01 -9.24
N ALA A 124 -16.45 22.03 -8.43
CA ALA A 124 -15.67 21.93 -7.20
C ALA A 124 -16.54 22.33 -6.01
N ALA A 125 -16.45 21.57 -4.92
CA ALA A 125 -17.13 21.83 -3.65
C ALA A 125 -16.11 22.12 -2.54
N VAL A 126 -16.46 23.06 -1.66
CA VAL A 126 -15.70 23.36 -0.44
C VAL A 126 -16.66 23.26 0.74
N LEU A 127 -16.44 22.30 1.62
CA LEU A 127 -17.26 22.04 2.79
C LEU A 127 -16.50 22.42 4.07
N ARG A 128 -17.16 23.08 5.00
CA ARG A 128 -16.62 23.35 6.34
C ARG A 128 -16.60 22.06 7.15
N ALA A 129 -15.45 21.70 7.73
CA ALA A 129 -15.29 20.47 8.49
C ALA A 129 -16.27 20.38 9.69
N SER A 130 -16.46 21.49 10.41
CA SER A 130 -17.29 21.53 11.62
C SER A 130 -18.79 21.38 11.37
N THR A 131 -19.31 21.97 10.30
CA THR A 131 -20.76 21.98 10.04
C THR A 131 -21.18 21.03 8.92
N GLY A 132 -20.26 20.69 8.01
CA GLY A 132 -20.60 20.02 6.74
C GLY A 132 -21.24 20.96 5.71
N GLU A 133 -21.34 22.25 6.00
CA GLU A 133 -21.95 23.22 5.10
C GLU A 133 -21.03 23.54 3.91
N ILE A 134 -21.60 23.62 2.71
CA ILE A 134 -20.90 24.12 1.52
C ILE A 134 -20.65 25.61 1.68
N THR A 135 -19.39 25.99 1.86
CA THR A 135 -19.01 27.41 2.02
C THR A 135 -18.64 28.07 0.71
N SER A 136 -18.23 27.27 -0.29
CA SER A 136 -17.95 27.76 -1.62
C SER A 136 -18.14 26.64 -2.64
N ALA A 137 -18.48 27.02 -3.87
CA ALA A 137 -18.57 26.11 -4.99
C ALA A 137 -18.13 26.84 -6.26
N GLY A 138 -17.58 26.09 -7.21
CA GLY A 138 -17.04 26.64 -8.44
C GLY A 138 -17.13 25.67 -9.60
N SER A 139 -16.73 26.14 -10.78
CA SER A 139 -16.58 25.28 -11.94
C SER A 139 -15.35 25.70 -12.73
N ILE A 140 -14.63 24.71 -13.24
CA ILE A 140 -13.41 24.90 -14.00
C ILE A 140 -13.41 24.03 -15.25
N ARG A 141 -12.83 24.57 -16.32
CA ARG A 141 -12.45 23.75 -17.49
C ARG A 141 -10.98 23.38 -17.43
N CYS A 142 -10.69 22.10 -17.43
CA CYS A 142 -9.34 21.54 -17.37
C CYS A 142 -9.32 20.11 -17.93
N LYS A 143 -8.14 19.61 -18.27
CA LYS A 143 -7.98 18.33 -18.99
C LYS A 143 -8.00 17.14 -18.05
N THR A 144 -7.60 17.32 -16.80
CA THR A 144 -7.47 16.23 -15.83
C THR A 144 -8.18 16.55 -14.51
N PRO A 145 -8.63 15.54 -13.75
CA PRO A 145 -9.20 15.73 -12.41
C PRO A 145 -8.23 16.42 -11.47
N ALA A 146 -6.95 16.02 -11.47
CA ALA A 146 -5.93 16.66 -10.63
C ALA A 146 -5.82 18.19 -10.82
N GLN A 147 -6.07 18.70 -12.03
CA GLN A 147 -6.12 20.16 -12.28
C GLN A 147 -7.37 20.82 -11.69
N ALA A 148 -8.50 20.12 -11.67
CA ALA A 148 -9.72 20.59 -11.03
C ALA A 148 -9.55 20.59 -9.50
N GLU A 149 -8.91 19.57 -8.96
CA GLU A 149 -8.59 19.44 -7.53
C GLU A 149 -7.68 20.56 -7.03
N GLU A 150 -6.66 20.90 -7.81
CA GLU A 150 -5.84 22.08 -7.53
C GLU A 150 -6.69 23.36 -7.44
N TYR A 151 -7.68 23.50 -8.33
CA TYR A 151 -8.61 24.63 -8.29
C TYR A 151 -9.52 24.60 -7.07
N ALA A 152 -10.01 23.43 -6.63
CA ALA A 152 -10.81 23.28 -5.43
C ALA A 152 -10.03 23.71 -4.16
N ILE A 153 -8.76 23.34 -4.07
CA ILE A 153 -7.86 23.81 -3.01
C ILE A 153 -7.73 25.35 -3.04
N ALA A 154 -7.50 25.95 -4.22
CA ALA A 154 -7.44 27.41 -4.35
C ALA A 154 -8.77 28.10 -4.01
N LEU A 155 -9.91 27.47 -4.32
CA LEU A 155 -11.23 27.94 -3.96
C LEU A 155 -11.42 27.94 -2.45
N ALA A 156 -10.98 26.89 -1.74
CA ALA A 156 -11.02 26.86 -0.28
C ALA A 156 -10.14 27.95 0.35
N MET A 157 -8.98 28.27 -0.23
CA MET A 157 -8.13 29.38 0.22
C MET A 157 -8.79 30.76 0.08
N HIS A 158 -9.80 30.89 -0.79
CA HIS A 158 -10.58 32.12 -0.87
C HIS A 158 -11.47 32.33 0.36
N THR A 159 -11.84 31.24 1.06
CA THR A 159 -12.74 31.30 2.20
C THR A 159 -12.09 32.02 3.37
N THR A 160 -12.76 33.04 3.90
CA THR A 160 -12.25 33.83 5.02
C THR A 160 -12.02 32.95 6.24
N GLY A 161 -10.85 33.11 6.88
CA GLY A 161 -10.49 32.30 8.03
C GLY A 161 -9.99 30.90 7.70
N CYS A 162 -9.73 30.54 6.43
CA CYS A 162 -9.16 29.24 6.10
C CYS A 162 -7.75 29.05 6.69
N HIS A 163 -7.54 27.95 7.42
CA HIS A 163 -6.26 27.56 8.00
C HIS A 163 -5.87 26.12 7.63
N THR A 164 -6.84 25.23 7.40
CA THR A 164 -6.58 23.85 6.99
C THR A 164 -7.45 23.48 5.80
N ILE A 165 -6.86 22.82 4.81
CA ILE A 165 -7.56 22.20 3.67
C ILE A 165 -7.26 20.70 3.67
N LEU A 166 -8.30 19.89 3.59
CA LEU A 166 -8.26 18.44 3.49
C LEU A 166 -8.73 18.07 2.08
N SER A 167 -7.87 17.41 1.31
CA SER A 167 -8.13 16.97 -0.06
C SER A 167 -7.62 15.54 -0.19
N ASP A 168 -8.36 14.69 -0.89
CA ASP A 168 -7.96 13.32 -1.15
C ASP A 168 -7.21 13.10 -2.47
N ALA A 169 -7.20 14.11 -3.33
CA ALA A 169 -6.36 14.18 -4.51
C ALA A 169 -4.86 14.32 -4.16
N LYS A 170 -4.18 13.17 -4.02
CA LYS A 170 -2.75 13.06 -3.74
C LYS A 170 -1.93 13.82 -4.77
N THR A 171 -2.31 13.75 -6.06
CA THR A 171 -1.58 14.43 -7.14
C THR A 171 -1.63 15.95 -6.97
N ALA A 172 -2.78 16.51 -6.62
CA ALA A 172 -2.93 17.95 -6.41
C ALA A 172 -2.09 18.42 -5.20
N VAL A 173 -2.12 17.68 -4.09
CA VAL A 173 -1.29 17.98 -2.90
C VAL A 173 0.21 17.92 -3.24
N ILE A 174 0.64 16.94 -4.04
CA ILE A 174 2.03 16.84 -4.51
C ILE A 174 2.40 18.05 -5.39
N ASN A 175 1.54 18.46 -6.30
CA ASN A 175 1.79 19.59 -7.20
C ASN A 175 1.96 20.90 -6.42
N TYR A 176 1.11 21.14 -5.42
CA TYR A 176 1.30 22.23 -4.47
C TYR A 176 2.64 22.12 -3.71
N SER A 177 3.10 20.92 -3.35
CA SER A 177 4.37 20.72 -2.63
C SER A 177 5.62 20.98 -3.47
N HIS A 178 5.45 20.96 -4.79
CA HIS A 178 6.47 21.31 -5.77
C HIS A 178 6.34 22.75 -6.26
N ASP A 179 5.52 23.58 -5.60
CA ASP A 179 5.26 24.96 -5.97
C ASP A 179 4.78 25.14 -7.41
N SER A 180 4.12 24.14 -8.01
CA SER A 180 3.71 24.17 -9.41
C SER A 180 2.34 23.55 -9.63
N VAL A 181 1.39 24.36 -10.08
CA VAL A 181 -0.02 23.98 -10.28
C VAL A 181 -0.51 24.46 -11.65
N HIS A 182 -1.74 24.13 -12.02
CA HIS A 182 -2.40 24.54 -13.24
C HIS A 182 -2.47 26.09 -13.39
N PRO A 183 -2.40 26.65 -14.63
CA PRO A 183 -2.38 28.10 -14.85
C PRO A 183 -3.60 28.81 -14.30
N THR A 184 -4.78 28.21 -14.44
CA THR A 184 -6.02 28.81 -13.91
C THR A 184 -5.96 28.91 -12.40
N THR A 185 -5.48 27.86 -11.71
CA THR A 185 -5.26 27.86 -10.26
C THR A 185 -4.26 28.93 -9.85
N THR A 186 -3.15 29.06 -10.58
CA THR A 186 -2.14 30.10 -10.34
C THR A 186 -2.73 31.51 -10.48
N ARG A 187 -3.58 31.73 -11.49
CA ARG A 187 -4.29 33.01 -11.68
C ARG A 187 -5.24 33.32 -10.53
N VAL A 188 -6.00 32.33 -10.05
CA VAL A 188 -6.88 32.49 -8.89
C VAL A 188 -6.07 32.88 -7.66
N LEU A 189 -5.00 32.17 -7.35
CA LEU A 189 -4.14 32.45 -6.18
C LEU A 189 -3.45 33.83 -6.29
N THR A 190 -3.06 34.22 -7.51
CA THR A 190 -2.51 35.56 -7.77
C THR A 190 -3.56 36.65 -7.52
N ALA A 191 -4.80 36.46 -7.97
CA ALA A 191 -5.87 37.40 -7.69
C ALA A 191 -6.17 37.48 -6.17
N LEU A 192 -6.18 36.34 -5.46
CA LEU A 192 -6.39 36.31 -4.01
C LEU A 192 -5.32 37.10 -3.25
N THR A 193 -4.06 37.00 -3.67
CA THR A 193 -2.95 37.75 -3.07
C THR A 193 -3.00 39.24 -3.42
N GLN A 194 -3.24 39.58 -4.69
CA GLN A 194 -3.36 40.98 -5.14
C GLN A 194 -4.50 41.73 -4.47
N HIS A 195 -5.63 41.06 -4.23
CA HIS A 195 -6.78 41.64 -3.53
C HIS A 195 -6.68 41.55 -2.00
N GLY A 196 -5.54 41.11 -1.43
CA GLY A 196 -5.35 40.99 0.01
C GLY A 196 -6.28 39.97 0.69
N ARG A 197 -6.86 39.04 -0.06
CA ARG A 197 -7.82 38.03 0.44
C ARG A 197 -7.13 36.79 1.02
N MET A 198 -5.86 36.56 0.68
CA MET A 198 -5.06 35.49 1.26
C MET A 198 -4.26 36.01 2.47
N THR A 199 -4.92 36.08 3.62
CA THR A 199 -4.35 36.64 4.85
C THR A 199 -3.67 35.61 5.74
N ASN A 200 -4.12 34.35 5.67
CA ASN A 200 -3.74 33.32 6.63
C ASN A 200 -2.70 32.37 6.05
N ASN A 201 -1.94 31.74 6.94
CA ASN A 201 -1.15 30.56 6.58
C ASN A 201 -2.10 29.36 6.49
N VAL A 202 -2.02 28.63 5.38
CA VAL A 202 -2.90 27.51 5.07
C VAL A 202 -2.10 26.22 5.05
N THR A 203 -2.54 25.22 5.81
CA THR A 203 -1.98 23.87 5.78
C THR A 203 -2.83 22.97 4.90
N ILE A 204 -2.25 22.45 3.82
CA ILE A 204 -2.92 21.47 2.95
C ILE A 204 -2.53 20.07 3.41
N LYS A 205 -3.51 19.22 3.72
CA LYS A 205 -3.30 17.85 4.21
C LYS A 205 -3.98 16.86 3.27
N TRP A 206 -3.23 15.84 2.86
CA TRP A 206 -3.80 14.73 2.10
C TRP A 206 -4.67 13.83 3.00
N PHE A 207 -5.93 13.63 2.60
CA PHE A 207 -6.91 12.72 3.18
C PHE A 207 -7.00 11.45 2.32
N PRO A 208 -7.09 10.24 2.88
CA PRO A 208 -7.24 9.04 2.05
C PRO A 208 -8.69 8.89 1.55
N ALA A 209 -8.84 8.82 0.21
CA ALA A 209 -10.11 8.57 -0.46
C ALA A 209 -10.69 7.18 -0.10
N HIS A 210 -12.01 7.04 -0.29
CA HIS A 210 -12.77 5.79 -0.22
C HIS A 210 -12.52 4.99 1.06
N THR A 211 -12.39 5.69 2.19
CA THR A 211 -12.21 5.06 3.51
C THR A 211 -13.53 4.61 4.14
N GLY A 212 -14.63 4.75 3.40
CA GLY A 212 -15.97 4.31 3.78
C GLY A 212 -16.55 5.10 4.96
N ASP A 213 -17.53 4.49 5.62
CA ASP A 213 -18.15 5.08 6.81
C ASP A 213 -17.14 5.11 7.97
N LEU A 214 -16.74 6.32 8.35
CA LEU A 214 -15.92 6.58 9.54
C LEU A 214 -16.77 6.71 10.82
N ASN A 215 -18.00 6.18 10.80
CA ASN A 215 -18.98 6.42 11.85
C ASN A 215 -18.62 5.73 13.18
N GLU A 216 -18.66 6.57 14.21
CA GLU A 216 -18.47 6.42 15.67
C GLU A 216 -17.08 5.99 16.22
N PRO A 217 -16.53 6.74 17.21
CA PRO A 217 -17.00 7.99 17.86
C PRO A 217 -16.42 9.30 17.27
N ASP A 218 -15.71 9.25 16.15
CA ASP A 218 -14.82 10.34 15.72
C ASP A 218 -15.43 11.40 14.77
N GLY A 219 -16.66 11.20 14.27
CA GLY A 219 -17.41 12.16 13.45
C GLY A 219 -17.69 11.67 12.01
N PRO A 220 -18.59 12.33 11.25
CA PRO A 220 -18.92 11.91 9.89
C PRO A 220 -17.73 12.10 8.94
N ASN A 221 -17.66 11.25 7.90
CA ASN A 221 -16.65 11.37 6.86
C ASN A 221 -17.01 12.52 5.89
N ARG A 222 -16.60 13.73 6.26
CA ARG A 222 -16.84 14.94 5.46
C ARG A 222 -16.15 14.93 4.08
N ASN A 223 -15.19 14.03 3.84
CA ASN A 223 -14.59 13.85 2.52
C ASN A 223 -15.62 13.27 1.53
N GLU A 224 -16.29 12.17 1.92
CA GLU A 224 -17.36 11.55 1.11
C GLU A 224 -18.60 12.46 0.95
N GLU A 225 -18.82 13.38 1.89
CA GLU A 225 -19.84 14.42 1.73
C GLU A 225 -19.41 15.48 0.71
N ALA A 226 -18.13 15.87 0.68
CA ALA A 226 -17.61 16.82 -0.30
C ALA A 226 -17.70 16.25 -1.73
N ASP A 227 -17.35 14.98 -1.91
CA ASP A 227 -17.56 14.22 -3.15
C ASP A 227 -19.02 14.31 -3.61
N ARG A 228 -19.93 13.91 -2.73
CA ARG A 228 -21.37 13.89 -3.00
C ARG A 228 -21.90 15.27 -3.40
N GLU A 229 -21.45 16.32 -2.72
CA GLU A 229 -21.84 17.71 -3.03
C GLU A 229 -21.24 18.20 -4.36
N ALA A 230 -20.01 17.82 -4.68
CA ALA A 230 -19.43 18.07 -5.99
C ALA A 230 -20.25 17.39 -7.11
N HIS A 231 -20.64 16.14 -6.91
CA HIS A 231 -21.55 15.42 -7.81
C HIS A 231 -22.97 16.02 -7.86
N ALA A 232 -23.45 16.61 -6.77
CA ALA A 232 -24.73 17.33 -6.78
C ALA A 232 -24.64 18.63 -7.59
N LEU A 233 -23.50 19.33 -7.54
CA LEU A 233 -23.25 20.55 -8.31
C LEU A 233 -23.28 20.31 -9.83
N THR A 234 -22.78 19.16 -10.31
CA THR A 234 -22.79 18.84 -11.75
C THR A 234 -24.19 18.64 -12.33
N ARG A 235 -25.19 18.41 -11.45
CA ARG A 235 -26.58 18.14 -11.79
C ARG A 235 -27.50 19.37 -11.66
N ARG A 236 -27.00 20.51 -11.15
CA ARG A 236 -27.82 21.73 -11.00
C ARG A 236 -28.27 22.26 -12.37
N GLY A 237 -29.59 22.32 -12.57
CA GLY A 237 -30.21 22.86 -13.79
C GLY A 237 -30.56 21.81 -14.86
N LEU A 238 -30.33 20.52 -14.62
CA LEU A 238 -30.87 19.45 -15.45
C LEU A 238 -32.32 19.14 -15.06
N PRO A 239 -33.23 18.88 -16.01
CA PRO A 239 -34.54 18.30 -15.72
C PRO A 239 -34.34 17.00 -14.94
N SER A 240 -35.23 16.69 -13.99
CA SER A 240 -35.22 15.46 -13.21
C SER A 240 -35.36 14.23 -14.14
N LEU A 241 -34.25 13.80 -14.73
CA LEU A 241 -34.16 12.51 -15.40
C LEU A 241 -34.06 11.43 -14.32
N PRO A 242 -34.67 10.25 -14.54
CA PRO A 242 -34.56 9.13 -13.61
C PRO A 242 -33.10 8.85 -13.28
N LEU A 243 -32.82 8.38 -12.06
CA LEU A 243 -31.52 7.78 -11.70
C LEU A 243 -31.26 6.61 -12.65
N GLU A 244 -30.69 6.87 -13.83
CA GLU A 244 -29.90 5.86 -14.51
C GLU A 244 -28.68 5.69 -13.60
N SER A 245 -28.58 4.49 -13.03
CA SER A 245 -27.47 4.04 -12.19
C SER A 245 -26.16 4.60 -12.73
N GLU A 246 -25.53 5.48 -11.94
CA GLU A 246 -24.17 5.98 -12.15
C GLU A 246 -23.31 4.81 -12.64
N PRO A 247 -22.51 4.96 -13.70
CA PRO A 247 -21.53 3.94 -14.02
C PRO A 247 -20.68 3.73 -12.78
N ALA A 248 -20.82 2.54 -12.18
CA ALA A 248 -20.04 2.13 -11.03
C ALA A 248 -18.56 2.33 -11.38
N THR A 249 -17.85 3.05 -10.51
CA THR A 249 -16.43 3.45 -10.62
C THR A 249 -16.19 4.60 -11.61
N ASP A 250 -15.90 5.80 -11.10
CA ASP A 250 -15.29 6.86 -11.90
C ASP A 250 -13.93 6.35 -12.43
N PRO A 251 -13.77 6.14 -13.75
CA PRO A 251 -12.50 5.70 -14.33
C PRO A 251 -11.36 6.71 -14.10
N ASP A 252 -11.70 7.94 -13.70
CA ASP A 252 -10.76 9.01 -13.39
C ASP A 252 -10.38 9.07 -11.89
N SER A 253 -10.92 8.20 -11.02
CA SER A 253 -10.56 8.16 -9.59
C SER A 253 -9.07 7.84 -9.39
N GLU A 254 -8.42 8.56 -8.45
CA GLU A 254 -6.98 8.38 -8.17
C GLU A 254 -6.65 6.98 -7.62
N ASP A 255 -7.62 6.30 -6.99
CA ASP A 255 -7.42 4.93 -6.49
C ASP A 255 -7.43 3.89 -7.62
N VAL A 256 -8.18 4.10 -8.72
CA VAL A 256 -8.14 3.25 -9.93
C VAL A 256 -6.87 3.52 -10.75
N ASN A 257 -6.39 4.77 -10.76
CA ASN A 257 -5.16 5.18 -11.45
C ASN A 257 -3.93 5.28 -10.51
N TYR A 258 -3.90 4.52 -9.40
CA TYR A 258 -2.82 4.60 -8.42
C TYR A 258 -1.45 4.24 -9.05
N ALA A 259 -0.66 5.25 -9.38
CA ALA A 259 0.65 5.06 -9.99
C ALA A 259 1.70 4.72 -8.92
N ILE A 260 2.15 3.46 -8.91
CA ILE A 260 3.25 2.97 -8.05
C ILE A 260 4.57 3.57 -8.56
N THR A 261 4.94 4.71 -8.01
CA THR A 261 6.07 5.52 -8.50
C THR A 261 7.19 5.67 -7.49
N GLN A 262 6.93 5.38 -6.22
CA GLN A 262 7.94 5.46 -5.17
C GLN A 262 8.74 4.16 -5.05
N TYR A 263 10.04 4.27 -4.83
CA TYR A 263 10.96 3.14 -4.69
C TYR A 263 10.43 2.04 -3.75
N GLY A 264 10.01 2.44 -2.54
CA GLY A 264 9.51 1.48 -1.55
C GLY A 264 8.21 0.78 -1.95
N GLU A 265 7.33 1.48 -2.69
CA GLU A 265 6.06 0.93 -3.14
C GLU A 265 6.26 -0.07 -4.28
N VAL A 266 7.17 0.22 -5.23
CA VAL A 266 7.55 -0.72 -6.30
C VAL A 266 8.12 -2.00 -5.69
N LEU A 267 9.05 -1.87 -4.75
CA LEU A 267 9.62 -3.04 -4.06
C LEU A 267 8.59 -3.84 -3.25
N GLN A 268 7.66 -3.14 -2.59
CA GLN A 268 6.59 -3.79 -1.85
C GLN A 268 5.66 -4.54 -2.79
N TRP A 269 5.28 -3.94 -3.93
CA TRP A 269 4.47 -4.58 -4.95
C TRP A 269 5.09 -5.89 -5.43
N TYR A 270 6.38 -5.88 -5.81
CA TYR A 270 7.08 -7.09 -6.21
C TYR A 270 7.06 -8.17 -5.14
N ARG A 271 7.28 -7.79 -3.86
CA ARG A 271 7.23 -8.74 -2.74
C ARG A 271 5.84 -9.32 -2.56
N THR A 272 4.81 -8.49 -2.49
CA THR A 272 3.43 -8.94 -2.26
C THR A 272 2.89 -9.77 -3.41
N SER A 273 3.24 -9.43 -4.65
CA SER A 273 2.77 -10.14 -5.85
C SER A 273 3.32 -11.57 -5.97
N ARG A 274 4.44 -11.89 -5.31
CA ARG A 274 5.03 -13.25 -5.32
C ARG A 274 4.82 -14.03 -4.03
N ILE A 275 4.22 -13.43 -2.99
CA ILE A 275 3.97 -14.15 -1.74
C ILE A 275 3.02 -15.30 -2.05
N LYS A 276 3.51 -16.53 -1.86
CA LYS A 276 2.69 -17.74 -1.87
C LYS A 276 2.31 -18.15 -0.45
N TYR A 277 3.21 -17.94 0.50
CA TYR A 277 3.03 -18.37 1.87
C TYR A 277 2.90 -17.17 2.82
N PRO A 278 1.89 -17.17 3.70
CA PRO A 278 1.68 -16.05 4.60
C PRO A 278 2.81 -15.93 5.63
N PRO A 279 3.07 -14.71 6.14
CA PRO A 279 4.04 -14.52 7.20
C PRO A 279 3.59 -15.24 8.49
N PRO A 280 4.53 -15.57 9.40
CA PRO A 280 4.17 -16.10 10.70
C PRO A 280 3.29 -15.13 11.50
N HIS A 281 2.23 -15.65 12.10
CA HIS A 281 1.35 -14.89 12.98
C HIS A 281 2.13 -14.27 14.15
N ARG A 282 1.73 -13.06 14.56
CA ARG A 282 2.42 -12.26 15.60
C ARG A 282 2.55 -12.96 16.95
N ASP A 283 1.61 -13.87 17.26
CA ASP A 283 1.54 -14.58 18.54
C ASP A 283 2.29 -15.92 18.52
N LEU A 284 2.95 -16.28 17.41
CA LEU A 284 3.86 -17.41 17.37
C LEU A 284 5.17 -17.07 18.08
N THR A 285 5.72 -18.03 18.81
CA THR A 285 7.05 -17.89 19.39
C THR A 285 8.11 -17.77 18.29
N ARG A 286 9.28 -17.21 18.64
CA ARG A 286 10.40 -17.09 17.69
C ARG A 286 10.82 -18.44 17.08
N LYS A 287 10.73 -19.52 17.87
CA LYS A 287 11.03 -20.89 17.42
C LYS A 287 9.97 -21.34 16.41
N GLU A 288 8.69 -21.22 16.75
CA GLU A 288 7.60 -21.61 15.85
C GLU A 288 7.62 -20.81 14.54
N ALA A 289 7.81 -19.49 14.61
CA ALA A 289 7.91 -18.64 13.43
C ALA A 289 9.12 -19.00 12.54
N THR A 290 10.22 -19.45 13.12
CA THR A 290 11.38 -19.96 12.35
C THR A 290 11.04 -21.27 11.67
N THR A 291 10.45 -22.22 12.40
CA THR A 291 10.05 -23.53 11.88
C THR A 291 9.01 -23.40 10.77
N LEU A 292 8.04 -22.48 10.89
CA LEU A 292 7.07 -22.21 9.84
C LEU A 292 7.75 -21.75 8.55
N ARG A 293 8.67 -20.78 8.62
CA ARG A 293 9.41 -20.32 7.43
C ARG A 293 10.24 -21.44 6.81
N GLN A 294 10.91 -22.25 7.64
CA GLN A 294 11.67 -23.42 7.16
C GLN A 294 10.75 -24.43 6.46
N LEU A 295 9.57 -24.69 7.03
CA LEU A 295 8.56 -25.58 6.45
C LEU A 295 8.07 -25.06 5.09
N GLN A 296 7.65 -23.80 5.03
CA GLN A 296 7.21 -23.11 3.81
C GLN A 296 8.31 -23.09 2.74
N ALA A 297 9.57 -22.91 3.15
CA ALA A 297 10.71 -22.90 2.25
C ALA A 297 11.29 -24.28 1.90
N ARG A 298 10.64 -25.37 2.35
CA ARG A 298 11.11 -26.77 2.21
C ARG A 298 12.55 -26.99 2.68
N ALA A 299 12.88 -26.37 3.81
CA ALA A 299 14.21 -26.35 4.39
C ALA A 299 14.17 -26.63 5.90
N ILE A 300 13.33 -27.56 6.36
CA ILE A 300 13.35 -27.98 7.76
C ILE A 300 14.60 -28.80 8.09
N TRP A 301 15.03 -28.74 9.36
CA TRP A 301 16.19 -29.47 9.84
C TRP A 301 15.93 -30.97 9.94
N THR A 302 16.19 -31.70 8.86
CA THR A 302 16.02 -33.17 8.79
C THR A 302 17.34 -33.90 9.04
N PRO A 303 17.35 -35.20 9.42
CA PRO A 303 18.57 -36.00 9.51
C PRO A 303 19.37 -36.05 8.20
N VAL A 304 18.70 -36.01 7.04
CA VAL A 304 19.38 -35.88 5.74
C VAL A 304 20.24 -34.62 5.70
N LEU A 305 19.68 -33.49 6.12
CA LEU A 305 20.42 -32.24 6.16
C LEU A 305 21.46 -32.22 7.30
N ALA A 306 21.08 -32.72 8.47
CA ALA A 306 21.89 -32.70 9.67
C ALA A 306 23.14 -33.58 9.53
N LYS A 307 23.06 -34.72 8.85
CA LYS A 307 24.22 -35.56 8.52
C LYS A 307 25.25 -34.85 7.65
N HIS A 308 24.82 -33.96 6.75
CA HIS A 308 25.74 -33.18 5.92
C HIS A 308 26.39 -32.02 6.69
N ILE A 309 25.72 -31.44 7.68
CA ILE A 309 26.21 -30.28 8.43
C ILE A 309 26.99 -30.68 9.69
N SER A 310 26.53 -31.73 10.38
CA SER A 310 27.08 -32.24 11.64
C SER A 310 27.16 -33.78 11.61
N PRO A 311 27.98 -34.37 10.73
CA PRO A 311 28.13 -35.83 10.59
C PRO A 311 28.61 -36.52 11.87
N GLU A 312 29.28 -35.79 12.76
CA GLU A 312 29.74 -36.25 14.08
C GLU A 312 28.61 -36.46 15.09
N ILE A 313 27.45 -35.81 14.87
CA ILE A 313 26.24 -35.98 15.70
C ILE A 313 25.20 -36.85 14.97
N TYR A 314 25.11 -36.71 13.64
CA TYR A 314 24.13 -37.41 12.81
C TYR A 314 24.83 -38.38 11.86
N HIS A 315 25.09 -39.60 12.31
CA HIS A 315 25.79 -40.62 11.52
C HIS A 315 24.94 -41.22 10.38
N THR A 316 23.61 -41.21 10.53
CA THR A 316 22.67 -41.79 9.57
C THR A 316 21.66 -40.76 9.09
N ASP A 317 21.25 -40.84 7.83
CA ASP A 317 20.12 -40.08 7.27
C ASP A 317 18.82 -40.90 7.26
N THR A 318 18.80 -42.05 7.93
CA THR A 318 17.63 -42.91 8.07
C THR A 318 16.60 -42.29 9.02
N CYS A 319 15.32 -42.41 8.67
CA CYS A 319 14.22 -41.97 9.51
C CYS A 319 14.18 -42.80 10.80
N GLN A 320 14.28 -42.14 11.95
CA GLN A 320 14.25 -42.77 13.27
C GLN A 320 12.88 -43.37 13.61
N ARG A 321 11.83 -42.94 12.89
CA ARG A 321 10.45 -43.37 13.15
C ARG A 321 10.08 -44.68 12.45
N CYS A 322 10.55 -44.91 11.22
CA CYS A 322 10.31 -46.15 10.47
C CYS A 322 11.54 -47.05 10.33
N GLY A 323 12.75 -46.52 10.53
CA GLY A 323 14.01 -47.25 10.41
C GLY A 323 14.40 -47.70 9.00
N ARG A 324 13.65 -47.32 7.94
CA ARG A 324 13.80 -47.89 6.58
C ARG A 324 14.17 -46.88 5.51
N ALA A 325 13.50 -45.73 5.48
CA ALA A 325 13.66 -44.75 4.41
C ALA A 325 14.55 -43.57 4.84
N ARG A 326 15.04 -42.81 3.86
CA ARG A 326 15.75 -41.54 4.11
C ARG A 326 14.80 -40.55 4.77
N ALA A 327 15.26 -39.88 5.82
CA ALA A 327 14.51 -38.91 6.60
C ALA A 327 14.42 -37.57 5.87
N THR A 328 13.85 -37.55 4.66
CA THR A 328 13.58 -36.30 3.94
C THR A 328 12.45 -35.53 4.61
N GLN A 329 12.29 -34.23 4.29
CA GLN A 329 11.18 -33.43 4.81
C GLN A 329 9.84 -34.09 4.49
N ASN A 330 9.67 -34.52 3.23
CA ASN A 330 8.45 -35.19 2.78
C ASN A 330 8.20 -36.49 3.55
N HIS A 331 9.25 -37.29 3.71
CA HIS A 331 9.12 -38.56 4.39
C HIS A 331 8.69 -38.41 5.84
N ILE A 332 9.39 -37.56 6.60
CA ILE A 332 9.13 -37.34 8.03
C ILE A 332 7.70 -36.82 8.24
N LEU A 333 7.30 -35.84 7.42
CA LEU A 333 6.07 -35.12 7.64
C LEU A 333 4.82 -35.84 7.11
N TRP A 334 4.90 -36.63 6.03
CA TRP A 334 3.68 -37.22 5.44
C TRP A 334 3.81 -38.62 4.82
N GLU A 335 4.99 -39.19 4.58
CA GLU A 335 5.08 -40.53 3.93
C GLU A 335 5.36 -41.68 4.93
N CYS A 336 5.76 -41.38 6.17
CA CYS A 336 6.41 -42.35 7.05
C CYS A 336 5.53 -43.46 7.66
N LEU A 337 4.26 -43.21 8.01
CA LEU A 337 3.40 -44.24 8.65
C LEU A 337 2.22 -44.71 7.77
N THR A 338 1.77 -43.89 6.84
CA THR A 338 0.77 -44.22 5.79
C THR A 338 0.85 -43.13 4.74
N PRO A 339 1.32 -43.40 3.50
CA PRO A 339 1.29 -42.39 2.46
C PRO A 339 -0.18 -42.04 2.14
N PRO A 340 -0.56 -40.75 2.05
CA PRO A 340 -1.90 -40.37 1.62
C PRO A 340 -2.20 -40.98 0.23
N PRO A 341 -3.44 -41.45 -0.02
CA PRO A 341 -3.81 -41.92 -1.35
C PRO A 341 -3.57 -40.79 -2.36
N ASN A 342 -2.90 -41.10 -3.47
CA ASN A 342 -2.51 -40.18 -4.56
C ASN A 342 -1.29 -39.26 -4.34
N THR A 343 -0.41 -39.54 -3.38
CA THR A 343 0.86 -38.79 -3.27
C THR A 343 1.81 -39.20 -4.41
N GLN A 344 1.90 -38.42 -5.49
CA GLN A 344 2.99 -38.56 -6.46
C GLN A 344 4.31 -38.19 -5.78
N ASN A 345 5.36 -38.98 -5.99
CA ASN A 345 6.68 -38.79 -5.37
C ASN A 345 7.13 -37.32 -5.43
N GLY A 346 7.24 -36.67 -4.26
CA GLY A 346 7.82 -35.33 -4.14
C GLY A 346 6.85 -34.15 -3.97
N GLN A 347 5.53 -34.33 -4.13
CA GLN A 347 4.56 -33.24 -3.92
C GLN A 347 4.11 -33.14 -2.45
N ILE A 348 3.83 -31.91 -2.00
CA ILE A 348 3.20 -31.66 -0.68
C ILE A 348 1.73 -32.07 -0.81
N PRO A 349 1.20 -32.90 0.09
CA PRO A 349 -0.24 -33.22 0.12
C PRO A 349 -1.08 -31.94 0.20
N GLU A 350 -2.20 -31.87 -0.54
CA GLU A 350 -3.05 -30.67 -0.61
C GLU A 350 -3.50 -30.16 0.77
N GLU A 351 -3.77 -31.08 1.70
CA GLU A 351 -4.14 -30.73 3.08
C GLU A 351 -3.01 -29.99 3.80
N ILE A 352 -1.76 -30.34 3.54
CA ILE A 352 -0.58 -29.72 4.13
C ILE A 352 -0.28 -28.39 3.44
N ASP A 353 -0.42 -28.33 2.10
CA ASP A 353 -0.28 -27.07 1.35
C ASP A 353 -1.30 -26.03 1.85
N ARG A 354 -2.55 -26.44 2.09
CA ARG A 354 -3.58 -25.61 2.74
C ARG A 354 -3.18 -25.13 4.14
N LYS A 355 -2.57 -25.99 4.95
CA LYS A 355 -2.15 -25.64 6.32
C LYS A 355 -1.02 -24.61 6.33
N ILE A 356 -0.01 -24.78 5.46
CA ILE A 356 1.14 -23.86 5.39
C ILE A 356 0.84 -22.54 4.67
N THR A 357 -0.27 -22.48 3.94
CA THR A 357 -0.82 -21.27 3.30
C THR A 357 -1.88 -20.56 4.15
N SER A 358 -2.20 -21.08 5.35
CA SER A 358 -3.17 -20.46 6.25
C SER A 358 -2.58 -19.28 7.03
N GLU A 359 -3.33 -18.18 7.10
CA GLU A 359 -3.01 -16.99 7.91
C GLU A 359 -3.45 -17.11 9.38
N GLU A 360 -4.30 -18.11 9.68
CA GLU A 360 -4.92 -18.28 10.99
C GLU A 360 -3.93 -18.77 12.04
N TYR A 361 -3.94 -18.11 13.21
CA TYR A 361 -3.02 -18.41 14.30
C TYR A 361 -3.04 -19.87 14.73
N GLU A 362 -4.24 -20.42 15.00
CA GLU A 362 -4.38 -21.80 15.49
C GLU A 362 -3.89 -22.81 14.45
N THR A 363 -4.26 -22.62 13.17
CA THR A 363 -3.80 -23.47 12.07
C THR A 363 -2.28 -23.46 11.94
N GLN A 364 -1.65 -22.28 11.98
CA GLN A 364 -0.20 -22.18 11.92
C GLN A 364 0.47 -22.84 13.13
N ARG A 365 -0.05 -22.61 14.34
CA ARG A 365 0.50 -23.14 15.58
C ARG A 365 0.44 -24.65 15.62
N ASP A 366 -0.71 -25.24 15.32
CA ASP A 366 -0.91 -26.69 15.35
C ASP A 366 -0.02 -27.39 14.32
N THR A 367 0.07 -26.82 13.10
CA THR A 367 0.94 -27.32 12.04
C THR A 367 2.40 -27.33 12.48
N VAL A 368 2.88 -26.22 13.06
CA VAL A 368 4.28 -26.11 13.50
C VAL A 368 4.59 -27.00 14.70
N ARG A 369 3.67 -27.12 15.66
CA ARG A 369 3.85 -28.02 16.81
C ARG A 369 3.97 -29.46 16.37
N HIS A 370 3.09 -29.90 15.47
CA HIS A 370 3.18 -31.23 14.88
C HIS A 370 4.53 -31.46 14.19
N VAL A 371 5.01 -30.50 13.39
CA VAL A 371 6.34 -30.58 12.77
C VAL A 371 7.45 -30.67 13.81
N LEU A 372 7.39 -29.88 14.88
CA LEU A 372 8.39 -29.89 15.94
C LEU A 372 8.43 -31.23 16.68
N GLU A 373 7.28 -31.83 16.98
CA GLU A 373 7.17 -33.17 17.58
C GLU A 373 7.82 -34.23 16.68
N LEU A 374 7.51 -34.18 15.39
CA LEU A 374 8.10 -35.10 14.41
C LEU A 374 9.62 -34.96 14.30
N LEU A 375 10.13 -33.73 14.36
CA LEU A 375 11.57 -33.46 14.35
C LEU A 375 12.25 -33.88 15.65
N ASP A 376 11.56 -33.78 16.80
CA ASP A 376 12.07 -34.24 18.09
C ASP A 376 12.35 -35.75 18.08
N LEU A 377 11.44 -36.53 17.48
CA LEU A 377 11.61 -37.97 17.24
C LEU A 377 12.81 -38.31 16.33
N GLN A 378 13.32 -37.35 15.56
CA GLN A 378 14.48 -37.56 14.68
C GLN A 378 15.82 -37.22 15.32
N LYS A 379 15.82 -36.73 16.57
CA LYS A 379 17.07 -36.45 17.27
C LYS A 379 17.83 -37.76 17.53
N PRO A 380 19.17 -37.76 17.42
CA PRO A 380 19.96 -38.91 17.82
C PRO A 380 19.68 -39.22 19.30
N GLY A 381 19.38 -40.47 19.62
CA GLY A 381 19.26 -40.90 21.00
C GLY A 381 20.57 -40.71 21.75
N THR A 382 20.51 -40.28 23.00
CA THR A 382 21.63 -40.31 23.97
C THR A 382 21.97 -41.74 24.43
N THR A 383 21.78 -42.72 23.55
CA THR A 383 22.01 -44.14 23.81
C THR A 383 23.25 -44.59 23.05
N ASP A 384 24.43 -44.15 23.52
CA ASP A 384 25.66 -44.93 23.36
C ASP A 384 26.80 -44.43 24.28
N ARG A 385 26.72 -44.73 25.58
CA ARG A 385 27.88 -44.76 26.50
C ARG A 385 27.58 -45.65 27.72
N SER A 386 27.25 -46.91 27.48
CA SER A 386 27.21 -47.90 28.56
C SER A 386 27.32 -49.32 28.03
N GLN A 387 28.32 -49.58 27.17
CA GLN A 387 28.84 -50.93 26.93
C GLN A 387 30.34 -50.80 26.63
N ASP A 388 31.14 -50.65 27.69
CA ASP A 388 32.57 -50.97 27.71
C ASP A 388 33.09 -50.86 29.15
N VAL A 389 32.72 -51.83 30.00
CA VAL A 389 33.58 -52.40 31.05
C VAL A 389 33.03 -53.79 31.39
N SER A 390 33.68 -54.84 30.89
CA SER A 390 33.77 -56.15 31.52
C SER A 390 35.10 -56.79 31.14
#